data_AF-A0A971WC80-F1
#
_entry.id   AF-A0A971WC80-F1
#
_cell.length_a   1.000
_cell.length_b   1.000
_cell.length_c   1.000
_cell.angle_alpha   90.00
_cell.angle_beta   90.00
_cell.angle_gamma   90.00
#
_symmetry.space_group_name_H-M   'P 1'
#
loop_
_entity.id
_entity.type
_entity.pdbx_description
1 polymer ?
#
loop_
_entity_poly.entity_id
_entity_poly.type
_entity_poly.pdbx_seq_one_letter_code
_entity_poly.pdbx_strand_id
1 'polypeptide(L)' 'CYTGMAQAACAAFDSMQWDGLVGTLAGDDTIFALCRTEGYASQMKDAIQRLLYK' A
#
# COMPACT_ATOMS: atom_id res chain seq x y z
N CYS A 1 -5.70 7.89 5.11
CA CYS A 1 -4.49 8.13 5.93
C CYS A 1 -4.68 9.47 6.64
N TYR A 2 -4.07 9.68 7.80
CA TYR A 2 -4.05 10.99 8.47
C TYR A 2 -2.69 11.67 8.24
N THR A 3 -2.62 12.98 8.47
CA THR A 3 -1.39 13.78 8.46
C THR A 3 -0.27 13.11 9.25
N GLY A 4 0.92 13.04 8.67
CA GLY A 4 2.12 12.41 9.24
C GLY A 4 2.13 10.87 9.24
N MET A 5 1.07 10.19 8.79
CA MET A 5 0.95 8.73 8.92
C MET A 5 1.38 7.95 7.68
N ALA A 6 1.62 8.61 6.54
CA ALA A 6 1.95 7.92 5.29
C ALA A 6 3.22 7.06 5.42
N GLN A 7 4.25 7.55 6.10
CA GLN A 7 5.51 6.82 6.30
C GLN A 7 5.31 5.51 7.08
N ALA A 8 4.50 5.54 8.14
CA ALA A 8 4.20 4.35 8.93
C ALA A 8 3.42 3.30 8.12
N ALA A 9 2.48 3.75 7.28
CA ALA A 9 1.74 2.85 6.40
C ALA A 9 2.64 2.27 5.28
N CYS A 10 3.57 3.03 4.71
CA CYS A 10 4.60 2.50 3.79
C CYS A 10 5.44 1.43 4.45
N ALA A 11 5.97 1.68 5.65
CA ALA A 11 6.77 0.70 6.38
C ALA A 11 6.00 -0.61 6.62
N ALA A 12 4.69 -0.52 6.91
CA ALA A 12 3.83 -1.69 7.02
C ALA A 12 3.72 -2.44 5.68
N PHE A 13 3.45 -1.74 4.58
CA PHE A 13 3.38 -2.35 3.24
C PHE A 13 4.70 -3.02 2.83
N ASP A 14 5.83 -2.35 3.03
CA ASP A 14 7.15 -2.89 2.69
C ASP A 14 7.47 -4.14 3.53
N SER A 15 7.03 -4.18 4.80
CA SER A 15 7.22 -5.33 5.69
C SER A 15 6.40 -6.57 5.31
N MET A 16 5.27 -6.40 4.59
CA MET A 16 4.42 -7.51 4.14
C MET A 16 5.06 -8.33 3.02
N GLN A 17 6.13 -7.84 2.39
CA GLN A 17 6.85 -8.50 1.29
C GLN A 17 5.92 -9.05 0.20
N TRP A 18 4.96 -8.23 -0.24
CA TRP A 18 3.97 -8.64 -1.23
C TRP A 18 4.63 -8.83 -2.61
N ASP A 19 4.58 -10.04 -3.17
CA ASP A 19 5.24 -10.41 -4.44
C ASP A 19 5.02 -9.44 -5.62
N GLY A 20 3.83 -8.81 -5.67
CA GLY A 20 3.45 -7.87 -6.72
C GLY A 20 3.88 -6.42 -6.49
N LEU A 21 4.28 -6.06 -5.26
CA LEU A 21 4.69 -4.72 -4.88
C LEU A 21 6.16 -4.51 -5.24
N VAL A 22 6.44 -3.51 -6.06
CA VAL A 22 7.80 -3.11 -6.42
C VAL A 22 8.39 -2.18 -5.36
N GLY A 23 7.55 -1.30 -4.80
CA GLY A 23 7.93 -0.40 -3.72
C GLY A 23 6.88 0.67 -3.46
N THR A 24 7.12 1.47 -2.44
CA THR A 24 6.22 2.54 -2.01
C THR A 24 6.95 3.88 -1.90
N LEU A 25 6.21 4.98 -2.06
CA LEU A 25 6.64 6.35 -1.80
C LEU A 25 5.60 7.02 -0.90
N ALA A 26 6.02 7.49 0.27
CA ALA A 26 5.16 8.23 1.18
C ALA A 26 5.42 9.74 1.09
N GLY A 27 4.34 10.51 1.03
CA GLY A 27 4.30 11.92 1.40
C GLY A 27 4.00 12.06 2.90
N ASP A 28 3.07 12.96 3.22
CA ASP A 28 2.61 13.19 4.60
C ASP A 28 1.39 12.33 4.97
N ASP A 29 0.30 12.44 4.20
CA ASP A 29 -0.95 11.69 4.35
C ASP A 29 -1.30 10.85 3.11
N THR A 30 -0.39 10.79 2.15
CA THR A 30 -0.60 10.16 0.85
C THR A 30 0.54 9.20 0.54
N ILE A 31 0.20 8.05 -0.03
CA ILE A 31 1.16 7.02 -0.45
C ILE A 31 0.95 6.70 -1.92
N PHE A 32 2.05 6.49 -2.63
CA PHE A 32 2.07 5.85 -3.93
C PHE A 32 2.68 4.45 -3.81
N ALA A 33 1.98 3.43 -4.30
CA ALA A 33 2.45 2.04 -4.30
C ALA A 33 2.57 1.55 -5.74
N LEU A 34 3.78 1.20 -6.16
CA LEU A 34 4.05 0.71 -7.51
C LEU A 34 3.91 -0.81 -7.55
N CYS A 35 2.99 -1.32 -8.37
CA CYS A 35 2.83 -2.75 -8.59
C CYS A 35 3.39 -3.16 -9.96
N ARG A 36 3.86 -4.41 -10.08
CA ARG A 36 4.43 -4.95 -11.33
C ARG A 36 3.44 -4.97 -12.48
N THR A 37 2.16 -5.20 -12.18
CA THR A 37 1.08 -5.26 -13.15
C THR A 37 -0.20 -4.68 -12.56
N GLU A 38 -1.14 -4.29 -13.43
CA GLU A 38 -2.47 -3.85 -13.03
C GLU A 38 -3.23 -4.91 -12.23
N GLY A 39 -3.03 -6.20 -12.57
CA GLY A 39 -3.64 -7.32 -11.84
C GLY A 39 -3.21 -7.37 -10.37
N TYR A 40 -1.91 -7.17 -10.10
CA TYR A 40 -1.42 -7.08 -8.71
C TYR A 40 -1.95 -5.84 -7.99
N ALA A 41 -2.08 -4.70 -8.69
CA ALA A 41 -2.67 -3.49 -8.11
C ALA A 41 -4.14 -3.72 -7.71
N SER A 42 -4.93 -4.39 -8.56
CA SER A 42 -6.32 -4.74 -8.25
C SER A 42 -6.42 -5.65 -7.02
N GLN A 43 -5.59 -6.71 -6.97
CA GLN A 43 -5.55 -7.62 -5.82
C GLN A 43 -5.16 -6.89 -4.53
N MET A 44 -4.19 -5.97 -4.61
CA MET A 44 -3.77 -5.16 -3.48
C MET A 44 -4.89 -4.27 -2.96
N LYS A 45 -5.57 -3.58 -3.88
CA LYS A 45 -6.75 -2.77 -3.54
C LYS A 45 -7.83 -3.61 -2.87
N ASP A 46 -8.12 -4.80 -3.38
CA ASP A 46 -9.15 -5.69 -2.82
C ASP A 46 -8.79 -6.16 -1.41
N ALA A 47 -7.53 -6.53 -1.17
CA ALA A 47 -7.12 -6.98 0.17
C ALA A 47 -7.12 -5.83 1.18
N ILE A 48 -6.66 -4.63 0.81
CA ILE A 48 -6.74 -3.44 1.66
C ILE A 48 -8.20 -3.12 2.01
N GLN A 49 -9.10 -3.15 1.02
CA GLN A 49 -10.53 -2.93 1.28
C GLN A 49 -11.12 -3.96 2.25
N ARG A 50 -10.75 -5.24 2.12
CA ARG A 50 -11.19 -6.29 3.05
C ARG A 50 -10.62 -6.13 4.46
N LEU A 51 -9.46 -5.51 4.62
CA LEU A 51 -8.87 -5.25 5.93
C LEU A 51 -9.52 -4.05 6.62
N LEU A 52 -9.83 -3.00 5.87
CA LEU A 52 -10.34 -1.74 6.42
C LEU A 52 -11.86 -1.71 6.61
N TYR A 53 -12.61 -2.45 5.79
CA TYR A 53 -14.07 -2.38 5.71
C TYR A 53 -14.75 -3.72 5.98
N LYS A 54 -14.10 -4.58 6.77
CA LYS A 54 -14.72 -5.80 7.29
C LYS A 54 -15.78 -5.49 8.34
#